data_AF-A0A257LT16-F1
#
_entry.id   AF-A0A257LT16-F1
#
_cell.length_a   1.000
_cell.length_b   1.000
_cell.length_c   1.000
_cell.angle_alpha   90.00
_cell.angle_beta   90.00
_cell.angle_gamma   90.00
#
_symmetry.space_group_name_H-M   'P 1'
#
loop_
_entity.id
_entity.type
_entity.pdbx_description
1 polymer ?
#
loop_
_entity_poly.entity_id
_entity_poly.type
_entity_poly.pdbx_seq_one_letter_code
_entity_poly.pdbx_strand_id
1 'polypeptide(L)'
;MRLTFISTYLPQRCGIATYTSYLVDALLQVEPRVGIKVIAEDLASAVETDRLTVLPVWSRRGDYVSTILEHLEDVDCLHIQHEYSIYGFDDRLPRLLDSVPRDIKKILTIHCIRPAQFSERATIDEHFVHTIAKRADRIILHLEAQRAILMRLGIYHMVHS
;
A
#
# COMPACT_ATOMS: atom_id res chain seq x y z
N MET A 1 0.11 -10.41 16.18
CA MET A 1 -0.47 -9.80 14.96
C MET A 1 0.64 -9.74 13.93
N ARG A 2 0.36 -10.20 12.71
CA ARG A 2 1.29 -10.24 11.57
C ARG A 2 0.84 -9.24 10.52
N LEU A 3 1.61 -8.16 10.43
CA LEU A 3 1.34 -7.04 9.53
C LEU A 3 2.31 -7.11 8.34
N THR A 4 1.76 -7.14 7.13
CA THR A 4 2.56 -7.19 5.91
C THR A 4 2.40 -5.89 5.13
N PHE A 5 3.50 -5.24 4.81
CA PHE A 5 3.54 -4.07 3.92
C PHE A 5 3.84 -4.48 2.48
N ILE A 6 3.19 -3.84 1.51
CA ILE A 6 3.62 -3.84 0.10
C ILE A 6 4.02 -2.42 -0.26
N SER A 7 5.31 -2.23 -0.55
CA SER A 7 5.90 -0.90 -0.71
C SER A 7 7.27 -0.95 -1.39
N THR A 8 7.81 0.21 -1.77
CA THR A 8 9.27 0.37 -1.80
C THR A 8 9.83 0.43 -0.38
N TYR A 9 11.12 0.10 -0.21
CA TYR A 9 11.78 0.13 1.10
C TYR A 9 13.24 0.54 0.97
N LEU A 10 13.89 0.86 2.08
CA LEU A 10 15.30 1.27 2.07
C LEU A 10 16.20 0.16 1.47
N PRO A 11 17.29 0.53 0.77
CA PRO A 11 17.89 1.85 0.59
C PRO A 11 17.38 2.61 -0.65
N GLN A 12 16.28 2.17 -1.27
CA GLN A 12 15.71 2.85 -2.43
C GLN A 12 15.41 4.31 -2.11
N ARG A 13 16.02 5.24 -2.85
CA ARG A 13 15.92 6.68 -2.57
C ARG A 13 14.62 7.27 -3.11
N CYS A 14 13.52 7.05 -2.39
CA CYS A 14 12.23 7.67 -2.67
C CYS A 14 11.45 7.93 -1.37
N GLY A 15 10.50 8.88 -1.42
CA GLY A 15 9.72 9.27 -0.24
C GLY A 15 8.92 8.12 0.37
N ILE A 16 8.40 7.20 -0.45
CA ILE A 16 7.62 6.04 0.02
C ILE A 16 8.49 5.04 0.78
N ALA A 17 9.74 4.83 0.37
CA ALA A 17 10.66 3.95 1.08
C ALA A 17 11.00 4.52 2.47
N THR A 18 11.33 5.81 2.55
CA THR A 18 11.60 6.50 3.83
C THR A 18 10.37 6.53 4.74
N TYR A 19 9.19 6.83 4.17
CA TYR A 19 7.94 6.82 4.94
C TYR A 19 7.69 5.43 5.54
N THR A 20 7.83 4.39 4.73
CA THR A 20 7.55 3.01 5.15
C THR A 20 8.55 2.54 6.20
N SER A 21 9.84 2.88 6.07
CA SER A 21 10.81 2.55 7.13
C SER A 21 10.48 3.22 8.46
N TYR A 22 10.11 4.51 8.45
CA TYR A 22 9.74 5.20 9.68
C TYR A 22 8.47 4.65 10.32
N LEU A 23 7.49 4.27 9.49
CA LEU A 23 6.27 3.63 9.98
C LEU A 23 6.58 2.26 10.61
N VAL A 24 7.40 1.43 9.96
CA VAL A 24 7.82 0.13 10.49
C VAL A 24 8.56 0.31 11.81
N ASP A 25 9.53 1.22 11.87
CA ASP A 25 10.31 1.51 13.09
C ASP A 25 9.40 1.95 14.24
N ALA A 26 8.47 2.87 13.99
CA ALA A 26 7.51 3.33 14.99
C ALA A 26 6.59 2.20 15.46
N LEU A 27 6.07 1.36 14.56
CA LEU A 27 5.20 0.25 14.91
C LEU A 27 5.91 -0.79 15.79
N LEU A 28 7.16 -1.13 15.47
CA LEU A 28 7.98 -2.05 16.26
C LEU A 28 8.27 -1.53 17.68
N GLN A 29 8.27 -0.20 17.86
CA GLN A 29 8.45 0.46 19.16
C GLN A 29 7.15 0.48 19.98
N VAL A 30 6.00 0.76 19.35
CA VAL A 30 4.73 0.94 20.10
C VAL A 30 3.96 -0.36 20.35
N GLU A 31 4.14 -1.39 19.52
CA GLU A 31 3.52 -2.71 19.73
C GLU A 31 4.60 -3.80 19.79
N PRO A 32 5.05 -4.20 21.00
CA PRO A 32 6.15 -5.16 21.15
C PRO A 32 5.90 -6.53 20.51
N ARG A 33 4.63 -6.94 20.34
CA ARG A 33 4.25 -8.27 19.82
C ARG A 33 3.88 -8.28 18.33
N VAL A 34 4.07 -7.16 17.62
CA VAL A 34 3.85 -7.12 16.17
C VAL A 34 5.01 -7.82 15.46
N GLY A 35 4.68 -8.73 14.55
CA GLY A 35 5.61 -9.22 13.54
C GLY A 35 5.32 -8.48 12.23
N ILE A 36 6.35 -7.90 11.62
CA ILE A 36 6.22 -7.12 10.40
C ILE A 36 6.95 -7.81 9.24
N LYS A 37 6.26 -7.99 8.12
CA LYS A 37 6.86 -8.39 6.85
C LYS A 37 6.75 -7.20 5.88
N VAL A 38 7.79 -6.90 5.12
CA VAL A 38 7.74 -5.93 4.03
C VAL A 38 8.04 -6.67 2.73
N ILE A 39 7.02 -6.86 1.90
CA ILE A 39 7.17 -7.34 0.53
C ILE A 39 7.56 -6.13 -0.32
N ALA A 40 8.87 -5.95 -0.47
CA ALA A 40 9.49 -4.77 -1.04
C ALA A 40 9.76 -4.89 -2.54
N GLU A 41 9.79 -3.76 -3.23
CA GLU A 41 10.33 -3.68 -4.58
C GLU A 41 11.84 -4.05 -4.62
N ASP A 42 12.30 -4.59 -5.76
CA ASP A 42 13.63 -5.16 -6.05
C ASP A 42 14.86 -4.28 -5.71
N LEU A 43 14.69 -2.97 -5.46
CA LEU A 43 15.78 -2.06 -5.06
C LEU A 43 15.96 -1.91 -3.54
N ALA A 44 15.15 -2.58 -2.73
CA ALA A 44 15.32 -2.62 -1.28
C ALA A 44 16.40 -3.61 -0.84
N SER A 45 16.91 -3.45 0.38
CA SER A 45 17.78 -4.44 1.01
C SER A 45 16.94 -5.44 1.81
N ALA A 46 17.29 -6.71 1.68
CA ALA A 46 16.71 -7.75 2.51
C ALA A 46 17.12 -7.55 3.98
N VAL A 47 16.20 -7.85 4.88
CA VAL A 47 16.38 -7.78 6.34
C VAL A 47 15.71 -8.99 6.93
N GLU A 48 16.35 -9.63 7.90
CA GLU A 48 15.77 -10.73 8.67
C GLU A 48 16.13 -10.54 10.14
N THR A 49 15.11 -10.46 10.99
CA THR A 49 15.21 -10.31 12.45
C THR A 49 14.01 -11.00 13.09
N ASP A 50 14.00 -11.15 14.41
CA ASP A 50 12.90 -11.80 15.14
C ASP A 50 11.50 -11.17 14.90
N ARG A 51 11.43 -9.89 14.50
CA ARG A 51 10.17 -9.14 14.36
C ARG A 51 10.00 -8.41 13.04
N LEU A 52 11.02 -8.40 12.19
CA LEU A 52 11.02 -7.72 10.89
C LEU A 52 11.69 -8.60 9.84
N THR A 53 10.95 -8.86 8.77
CA THR A 53 11.45 -9.48 7.54
C THR A 53 11.20 -8.53 6.37
N VAL A 54 12.21 -8.24 5.55
CA VAL A 54 12.09 -7.43 4.32
C VAL A 54 12.50 -8.30 3.13
N LEU A 55 11.58 -8.48 2.18
CA LEU A 55 11.73 -9.34 1.01
C LEU A 55 11.68 -8.48 -0.27
N PRO A 56 12.82 -8.10 -0.87
CA PRO A 56 12.86 -7.38 -2.15
C PRO A 56 12.60 -8.32 -3.32
N VAL A 57 11.32 -8.61 -3.61
CA VAL A 57 10.94 -9.76 -4.47
C VAL A 57 10.16 -9.39 -5.72
N TRP A 58 9.61 -8.18 -5.83
CA TRP A 58 8.80 -7.78 -6.98
C TRP A 58 9.34 -6.52 -7.66
N SER A 59 8.91 -6.27 -8.89
CA SER A 59 9.33 -5.10 -9.69
C SER A 59 8.14 -4.44 -10.35
N ARG A 60 8.02 -3.11 -10.28
CA ARG A 60 6.93 -2.39 -10.97
C ARG A 60 6.95 -2.54 -12.50
N ARG A 61 8.09 -2.96 -13.05
CA ARG A 61 8.28 -3.19 -14.49
C ARG A 61 7.68 -4.51 -14.99
N GLY A 62 7.44 -5.46 -14.09
CA GLY A 62 6.84 -6.76 -14.41
C GLY A 62 5.40 -6.90 -13.91
N ASP A 63 4.80 -8.07 -14.13
CA ASP A 63 3.57 -8.43 -13.43
C ASP A 63 3.90 -8.88 -12.01
N TYR A 64 3.70 -7.99 -11.04
CA TYR A 64 4.01 -8.22 -9.64
C TYR A 64 2.94 -9.02 -8.89
N VAL A 65 1.79 -9.30 -9.50
CA VAL A 65 0.62 -9.82 -8.78
C VAL A 65 0.90 -11.21 -8.20
N SER A 66 1.31 -12.17 -9.03
CA SER A 66 1.58 -13.54 -8.56
C SER A 66 2.72 -13.58 -7.53
N THR A 67 3.81 -12.86 -7.81
CA THR A 67 4.98 -12.79 -6.92
C THR A 67 4.61 -12.26 -5.54
N ILE A 68 3.80 -11.22 -5.46
CA ILE A 68 3.36 -10.71 -4.15
C ILE A 68 2.45 -11.73 -3.44
N LEU A 69 1.50 -12.34 -4.15
CA LEU A 69 0.57 -13.32 -3.57
C LEU A 69 1.27 -14.55 -3.00
N GLU A 70 2.37 -14.98 -3.61
CA GLU A 70 3.21 -16.10 -3.13
C GLU A 70 3.82 -15.85 -1.74
N HIS A 71 3.91 -14.58 -1.32
CA HIS A 71 4.49 -14.16 -0.04
C HIS A 71 3.46 -13.71 1.02
N LEU A 72 2.17 -13.95 0.76
CA LEU A 72 1.05 -13.65 1.67
C LEU A 72 0.73 -14.79 2.64
N GLU A 73 1.70 -15.65 2.95
CA GLU A 73 1.58 -16.60 4.04
C GLU A 73 1.62 -15.86 5.39
N ASP A 74 0.75 -16.34 6.29
CA ASP A 74 0.79 -15.97 7.70
C ASP A 74 0.48 -14.49 7.99
N VAL A 75 -0.37 -13.88 7.17
CA VAL A 75 -0.71 -12.45 7.23
C VAL A 75 -2.07 -12.23 7.88
N ASP A 76 -2.14 -11.40 8.92
CA ASP A 76 -3.43 -10.98 9.50
C ASP A 76 -3.95 -9.70 8.79
N CYS A 77 -3.02 -8.80 8.44
CA CYS A 77 -3.32 -7.51 7.84
C CYS A 77 -2.29 -7.17 6.74
N LEU A 78 -2.79 -6.81 5.57
CA LEU A 78 -2.00 -6.34 4.43
C LEU A 78 -2.14 -4.83 4.30
N HIS A 79 -1.03 -4.10 4.32
CA HIS A 79 -0.98 -2.65 4.22
C HIS A 79 -0.20 -2.21 2.98
N ILE A 80 -0.91 -1.70 1.98
CA ILE A 80 -0.32 -1.23 0.74
C ILE A 80 -0.02 0.27 0.80
N GLN A 81 1.23 0.62 0.50
CA GLN A 81 1.70 2.00 0.43
C GLN A 81 1.58 2.51 -1.01
N HIS A 82 0.40 3.03 -1.37
CA HIS A 82 0.08 3.36 -2.76
C HIS A 82 0.60 4.71 -3.22
N GLU A 83 1.31 4.70 -4.35
CA GLU A 83 1.68 5.88 -5.12
C GLU A 83 1.66 5.54 -6.63
N TYR A 84 1.23 6.50 -7.47
CA TYR A 84 0.95 6.27 -8.89
C TYR A 84 2.20 5.92 -9.72
N SER A 85 3.38 6.45 -9.39
CA SER A 85 4.62 6.09 -10.09
C SER A 85 5.07 4.65 -9.79
N ILE A 86 4.55 4.04 -8.72
CA ILE A 86 4.84 2.67 -8.32
C ILE A 86 3.87 1.72 -9.01
N TYR A 87 2.56 1.93 -8.85
CA TYR A 87 1.55 0.96 -9.29
C TYR A 87 0.93 1.27 -10.66
N GLY A 88 1.12 2.47 -11.18
CA GLY A 88 0.49 2.91 -12.42
C GLY A 88 -1.04 3.06 -12.28
N PHE A 89 -1.73 2.98 -13.41
CA PHE A 89 -3.19 3.09 -13.52
C PHE A 89 -3.80 1.84 -14.18
N ASP A 90 -3.04 0.74 -14.24
CA ASP A 90 -3.45 -0.50 -14.88
C ASP A 90 -4.14 -1.46 -13.89
N ASP A 91 -4.54 -2.63 -14.39
CA ASP A 91 -5.33 -3.59 -13.65
C ASP A 91 -4.52 -4.41 -12.63
N ARG A 92 -3.19 -4.30 -12.58
CA ARG A 92 -2.36 -5.15 -11.70
C ARG A 92 -2.69 -4.93 -10.21
N LEU A 93 -2.77 -3.69 -9.74
CA LEU A 93 -3.12 -3.42 -8.33
C LEU A 93 -4.58 -3.80 -8.00
N PRO A 94 -5.59 -3.47 -8.83
CA PRO A 94 -6.94 -4.00 -8.66
C PRO A 94 -6.99 -5.54 -8.61
N ARG A 95 -6.31 -6.24 -9.53
CA ARG A 95 -6.23 -7.71 -9.55
C ARG A 95 -5.58 -8.26 -8.30
N LEU A 96 -4.50 -7.63 -7.83
CA LEU A 96 -3.85 -8.00 -6.57
C LEU A 96 -4.85 -7.90 -5.41
N LEU A 97 -5.49 -6.75 -5.24
CA LEU A 97 -6.48 -6.51 -4.17
C LEU A 97 -7.69 -7.46 -4.21
N ASP A 98 -8.11 -7.87 -5.41
CA ASP A 98 -9.18 -8.86 -5.64
C ASP A 98 -8.72 -10.30 -5.35
N SER A 99 -7.43 -10.59 -5.50
CA SER A 99 -6.83 -11.92 -5.29
C SER A 99 -6.37 -12.17 -3.86
N VAL A 100 -6.21 -11.13 -3.04
CA VAL A 100 -5.89 -11.27 -1.61
C VAL A 100 -7.03 -12.02 -0.90
N PRO A 101 -6.74 -13.09 -0.12
CA PRO A 101 -7.71 -13.81 0.70
C PRO A 101 -8.60 -12.90 1.56
N ARG A 102 -9.90 -13.25 1.68
CA ARG A 102 -10.92 -12.40 2.33
C ARG A 102 -10.74 -12.23 3.84
N ASP A 103 -10.06 -13.17 4.48
CA ASP A 103 -9.70 -13.17 5.90
C ASP A 103 -8.57 -12.20 6.23
N ILE A 104 -7.75 -11.83 5.25
CA ILE A 104 -6.70 -10.81 5.39
C ILE A 104 -7.33 -9.41 5.29
N LYS A 105 -7.14 -8.59 6.32
CA LYS A 105 -7.59 -7.19 6.31
C LYS A 105 -6.72 -6.34 5.40
N LYS A 106 -7.35 -5.62 4.46
CA LYS A 106 -6.66 -4.78 3.48
C LYS A 106 -6.71 -3.31 3.89
N ILE A 107 -5.55 -2.74 4.16
CA ILE A 107 -5.34 -1.32 4.43
C ILE A 107 -4.60 -0.70 3.25
N LEU A 108 -5.07 0.47 2.82
CA LEU A 108 -4.44 1.23 1.74
C LEU A 108 -4.09 2.63 2.22
N THR A 109 -2.80 2.97 2.27
CA THR A 109 -2.38 4.38 2.39
C THR A 109 -2.27 4.98 1.00
N ILE A 110 -3.06 6.01 0.71
CA ILE A 110 -3.03 6.71 -0.58
C ILE A 110 -2.26 8.02 -0.42
N HIS A 111 -0.98 8.01 -0.82
CA HIS A 111 -0.06 9.12 -0.56
C HIS A 111 -0.40 10.40 -1.33
N CYS A 112 -1.08 10.29 -2.47
CA CYS A 112 -1.55 11.43 -3.24
C CYS A 112 -2.84 11.05 -3.98
N ILE A 113 -3.78 11.98 -4.04
CA ILE A 113 -4.91 11.94 -4.98
C ILE A 113 -4.80 13.22 -5.80
N ARG A 114 -4.68 13.11 -7.12
CA ARG A 114 -4.59 14.28 -7.99
C ARG A 114 -6.02 14.69 -8.36
N PRO A 115 -6.50 15.88 -7.91
CA PRO A 115 -7.87 16.28 -8.15
C PRO A 115 -8.13 16.57 -9.62
N ALA A 116 -9.37 16.37 -10.06
CA ALA A 116 -9.81 16.63 -11.41
C ALA A 116 -9.51 18.04 -11.97
N GLN A 117 -9.32 19.02 -11.09
CA GLN A 117 -9.14 20.43 -11.48
C GLN A 117 -7.75 20.75 -12.03
N PHE A 118 -6.77 19.82 -11.94
CA PHE A 118 -5.37 20.09 -12.29
C PHE A 118 -4.80 19.16 -13.38
N SER A 119 -5.61 18.31 -14.01
CA SER A 119 -5.13 17.51 -15.16
C SER A 119 -6.26 17.08 -16.10
N GLU A 120 -5.97 16.97 -17.40
CA GLU A 120 -6.85 16.29 -18.38
C GLU A 120 -7.09 14.79 -18.04
N ARG A 121 -6.38 14.25 -17.03
CA ARG A 121 -6.47 12.86 -16.53
C ARG A 121 -7.30 12.72 -15.26
N ALA A 122 -7.91 13.80 -14.79
CA ALA A 122 -8.92 13.88 -13.74
C ALA A 122 -9.78 12.63 -13.55
N THR A 123 -10.46 12.22 -14.62
CA THR A 123 -11.41 11.11 -14.61
C THR A 123 -10.70 9.76 -14.44
N ILE A 124 -9.48 9.62 -14.97
CA ILE A 124 -8.68 8.40 -14.85
C ILE A 124 -8.23 8.24 -13.39
N ASP A 125 -7.72 9.31 -12.79
CA ASP A 125 -7.22 9.29 -11.42
C ASP A 125 -8.37 9.04 -10.42
N GLU A 126 -9.52 9.71 -10.59
CA GLU A 126 -10.69 9.51 -9.74
C GLU A 126 -11.32 8.11 -9.93
N HIS A 127 -11.39 7.62 -11.18
CA HIS A 127 -11.89 6.27 -11.45
C HIS A 127 -10.97 5.21 -10.85
N PHE A 128 -9.66 5.38 -11.00
CA PHE A 128 -8.66 4.45 -10.48
C PHE A 128 -8.65 4.45 -8.95
N VAL A 129 -8.61 5.63 -8.31
CA VAL A 129 -8.62 5.71 -6.84
C VAL A 129 -9.89 5.11 -6.26
N HIS A 130 -11.05 5.34 -6.89
CA HIS A 130 -12.30 4.68 -6.51
C HIS A 130 -12.22 3.16 -6.66
N THR A 131 -11.62 2.68 -7.75
CA THR A 131 -11.44 1.25 -8.05
C THR A 131 -10.63 0.55 -6.95
N ILE A 132 -9.49 1.10 -6.54
CA ILE A 132 -8.67 0.52 -5.48
C ILE A 132 -9.29 0.73 -4.08
N ALA A 133 -9.91 1.89 -3.83
CA ALA A 133 -10.53 2.21 -2.55
C ALA A 133 -11.68 1.26 -2.19
N LYS A 134 -12.52 0.87 -3.15
CA LYS A 134 -13.62 -0.09 -2.94
C LYS A 134 -13.15 -1.48 -2.52
N ARG A 135 -11.89 -1.83 -2.80
CA ARG A 135 -11.32 -3.16 -2.53
C ARG A 135 -10.57 -3.23 -1.21
N ALA A 136 -10.31 -2.10 -0.57
CA ALA A 136 -9.68 -1.99 0.74
C ALA A 136 -10.74 -1.97 1.85
N ASP A 137 -10.44 -2.59 3.00
CA ASP A 137 -11.28 -2.54 4.20
C ASP A 137 -11.13 -1.20 4.95
N ARG A 138 -9.93 -0.60 4.87
CA ARG A 138 -9.60 0.71 5.43
C ARG A 138 -8.67 1.48 4.52
N ILE A 139 -8.85 2.79 4.51
CA ILE A 139 -8.03 3.71 3.72
C ILE A 139 -7.45 4.76 4.65
N ILE A 140 -6.16 5.01 4.52
CA ILE A 140 -5.44 6.06 5.24
C ILE A 140 -5.10 7.18 4.26
N LEU A 141 -5.42 8.41 4.64
CA LEU A 141 -5.21 9.63 3.84
C LEU A 141 -4.48 10.68 4.68
N HIS A 142 -3.65 11.47 4.01
CA HIS A 142 -2.85 12.52 4.65
C HIS A 142 -3.55 13.88 4.66
N LEU A 143 -4.53 14.12 3.78
CA LEU A 143 -5.18 15.43 3.61
C LEU A 143 -6.71 15.33 3.60
N GLU A 144 -7.39 16.29 4.23
CA GLU A 144 -8.86 16.36 4.21
C GLU A 144 -9.41 16.54 2.79
N ALA A 145 -8.67 17.21 1.90
CA ALA A 145 -9.04 17.34 0.49
C ALA A 145 -9.12 15.97 -0.22
N GLN A 146 -8.23 15.02 0.11
CA GLN A 146 -8.29 13.65 -0.41
C GLN A 146 -9.54 12.93 0.09
N ARG A 147 -9.87 13.14 1.38
CA ARG A 147 -11.06 12.57 2.01
C ARG A 147 -12.33 13.08 1.34
N ALA A 148 -12.43 14.38 1.09
CA ALA A 148 -13.57 14.98 0.38
C ALA A 148 -13.77 14.38 -1.02
N ILE A 149 -12.69 14.12 -1.77
CA ILE A 149 -12.76 13.45 -3.08
C ILE A 149 -13.34 12.04 -2.94
N LEU A 150 -12.81 11.22 -2.02
CA LEU A 150 -13.30 9.85 -1.82
C LEU A 150 -14.75 9.82 -1.31
N MET A 151 -15.15 10.75 -0.44
CA MET A 151 -16.55 10.87 0.00
C MET A 151 -17.49 11.18 -1.17
N ARG A 152 -17.09 12.08 -2.09
CA ARG A 152 -17.86 12.37 -3.31
C ARG A 152 -18.01 11.14 -4.21
N LEU A 153 -16.99 10.27 -4.21
CA LEU A 153 -16.99 8.99 -4.94
C LEU A 153 -17.73 7.86 -4.18
N GLY A 154 -18.38 8.15 -3.05
CA GLY A 154 -19.16 7.19 -2.28
C GLY A 154 -18.35 6.25 -1.39
N ILE A 155 -17.11 6.63 -1.04
CA ILE A 155 -16.23 5.89 -0.13
C ILE A 155 -16.24 6.56 1.24
N TYR A 156 -16.52 5.80 2.30
CA TYR A 156 -16.72 6.35 3.65
C TYR A 156 -15.85 5.70 4.74
N HIS A 157 -15.17 4.58 4.45
CA HIS A 157 -14.35 3.82 5.40
C HIS A 157 -12.88 4.30 5.43
N MET A 158 -12.68 5.58 5.76
CA MET A 158 -11.37 6.23 5.79
C MET A 158 -10.95 6.63 7.21
N VAL A 159 -9.65 6.63 7.47
CA VAL A 159 -9.01 7.16 8.68
C VAL A 159 -8.04 8.27 8.25
N HIS A 160 -8.01 9.36 9.00
CA HIS A 160 -7.05 10.44 8.81
C HIS A 160 -5.83 10.18 9.71
N SER A 161 -4.62 10.17 9.13
CA SER A 161 -3.35 9.98 9.86
C SER A 161 -2.69 11.27 10.24
#